data_AF-A0A1A7YFM7-F1
#
_entry.id   AF-A0A1A7YFM7-F1
#
_cell.length_a   1.000
_cell.length_b   1.000
_cell.length_c   1.000
_cell.angle_alpha   90.00
_cell.angle_beta   90.00
_cell.angle_gamma   90.00
#
_symmetry.space_group_name_H-M   'P 1'
#
loop_
_entity.id
_entity.type
_entity.pdbx_description
1 polymer ?
#
loop_
_entity_poly.entity_id
_entity_poly.type
_entity_poly.pdbx_seq_one_letter_code
_entity_poly.pdbx_strand_id
1 'polypeptide(L)'
;MGYGQILHQRGKEEDQVNLNVGGVRHKVDPDTLLRFPQTRLGRLLRCQSEAAILELCDDYSPTEREFYFDRNPRVFLCVLNFYRTGRIHMMEELCIFSFSQE
;
A
#
# COMPACT_ATOMS: atom_id res chain seq x y z
N MET A 1 -27.81 13.51 -10.71
CA MET A 1 -26.48 14.07 -10.37
C MET A 1 -25.50 12.91 -10.44
N GLY A 2 -24.73 12.85 -11.54
CA GLY A 2 -23.90 11.68 -11.86
C GLY A 2 -22.55 11.74 -11.14
N TYR A 3 -22.19 10.66 -10.47
CA TYR A 3 -20.82 10.44 -10.04
C TYR A 3 -20.10 9.70 -11.17
N GLY A 4 -19.15 10.42 -11.78
CA GLY A 4 -18.36 9.95 -12.91
C GLY A 4 -17.67 8.63 -12.62
N GLN A 5 -17.82 7.72 -13.57
CA GLN A 5 -17.00 6.52 -13.67
C GLN A 5 -15.55 6.97 -13.91
N ILE A 6 -14.72 6.92 -12.86
CA ILE A 6 -13.26 6.93 -13.04
C ILE A 6 -12.93 5.58 -13.68
N LEU A 7 -12.76 5.60 -15.00
CA LEU A 7 -12.18 4.51 -15.76
C LEU A 7 -10.73 4.34 -15.28
N HIS A 8 -10.52 3.48 -14.28
CA HIS A 8 -9.19 2.93 -14.05
C HIS A 8 -8.83 2.12 -15.29
N GLN A 9 -7.95 2.67 -16.13
CA GLN A 9 -7.21 1.88 -17.09
C GLN A 9 -6.55 0.75 -16.30
N ARG A 10 -6.98 -0.48 -16.56
CA ARG A 10 -6.41 -1.67 -15.95
C ARG A 10 -4.98 -1.78 -16.49
N GLY A 11 -4.02 -1.20 -15.76
CA GLY A 11 -2.60 -1.43 -15.99
C GLY A 11 -2.35 -2.93 -16.07
N LYS A 12 -1.40 -3.36 -16.92
CA LYS A 12 -1.05 -4.77 -17.04
C LYS A 12 -0.79 -5.33 -15.64
N GLU A 13 -1.31 -6.52 -15.35
CA GLU A 13 -1.17 -7.16 -14.03
C GLU A 13 0.31 -7.34 -13.62
N GLU A 14 1.22 -7.33 -14.60
CA GLU A 14 2.68 -7.39 -14.45
C GLU A 14 3.30 -6.12 -13.83
N ASP A 15 2.61 -4.97 -13.90
CA ASP A 15 3.08 -3.69 -13.36
C ASP A 15 2.55 -3.43 -11.94
N GLN A 16 1.78 -4.35 -11.36
CA GLN A 16 1.22 -4.16 -10.02
C GLN A 16 2.25 -4.45 -8.92
N VAL A 17 2.13 -3.69 -7.82
CA VAL A 17 2.91 -3.86 -6.60
C VAL A 17 2.19 -4.86 -5.69
N ASN A 18 2.86 -5.95 -5.34
CA ASN A 18 2.31 -6.97 -4.44
C ASN A 18 2.68 -6.64 -2.99
N LEU A 19 1.69 -6.26 -2.18
CA LEU A 19 1.84 -5.96 -0.76
C LEU A 19 1.12 -7.04 0.06
N ASN A 20 1.80 -7.68 0.99
CA ASN A 20 1.23 -8.65 1.91
C ASN A 20 1.28 -8.09 3.33
N VAL A 21 0.11 -7.79 3.90
CA VAL A 21 0.01 -7.14 5.20
C VAL A 21 -0.71 -8.08 6.16
N GLY A 22 0.00 -8.57 7.17
CA GLY A 22 -0.55 -9.52 8.15
C GLY A 22 -1.15 -10.78 7.51
N GLY A 23 -0.61 -11.21 6.36
CA GLY A 23 -1.09 -12.35 5.57
C GLY A 23 -2.14 -12.03 4.51
N VAL A 24 -2.63 -10.79 4.42
CA VAL A 24 -3.60 -10.37 3.38
C VAL A 24 -2.85 -9.71 2.21
N ARG A 25 -3.04 -10.28 1.02
CA ARG A 25 -2.41 -9.80 -0.21
C ARG A 25 -3.22 -8.68 -0.87
N HIS A 26 -2.54 -7.63 -1.26
CA HIS A 26 -3.05 -6.47 -1.96
C HIS A 26 -2.21 -6.24 -3.22
N LYS A 27 -2.88 -6.15 -4.38
CA LYS A 27 -2.26 -5.67 -5.61
C LYS A 27 -2.58 -4.19 -5.77
N VAL A 28 -1.55 -3.37 -5.86
CA VAL A 28 -1.68 -1.91 -5.90
C VAL A 28 -1.01 -1.37 -7.14
N ASP A 29 -1.66 -0.41 -7.79
CA ASP A 29 -1.09 0.31 -8.92
C ASP A 29 0.10 1.19 -8.43
N PRO A 30 1.29 1.11 -9.04
CA PRO A 30 2.42 1.97 -8.69
C PRO A 30 2.05 3.46 -8.67
N ASP A 31 1.22 3.92 -9.61
CA ASP A 31 0.80 5.32 -9.69
C ASP A 31 0.01 5.75 -8.45
N THR A 32 -0.71 4.82 -7.82
CA THR A 32 -1.42 5.08 -6.56
C THR A 32 -0.42 5.40 -5.45
N LEU A 33 0.67 4.65 -5.34
CA LEU A 33 1.70 4.88 -4.32
C LEU A 33 2.55 6.13 -4.63
N LEU A 34 2.82 6.39 -5.91
CA LEU A 34 3.59 7.55 -6.37
C LEU A 34 2.89 8.89 -6.13
N ARG A 35 1.58 8.91 -5.80
CA ARG A 35 0.90 10.12 -5.35
C ARG A 35 1.53 10.74 -4.10
N PHE A 36 2.14 9.90 -3.25
CA PHE A 36 2.85 10.34 -2.04
C PHE A 36 4.22 9.65 -1.97
N PRO A 37 5.20 10.07 -2.79
CA PRO A 37 6.44 9.32 -2.99
C PRO A 37 7.38 9.30 -1.77
N GLN A 38 7.11 10.14 -0.77
CA GLN A 38 7.89 10.23 0.47
C GLN A 38 7.45 9.24 1.55
N THR A 39 6.29 8.61 1.38
CA THR A 39 5.81 7.60 2.32
C THR A 39 6.65 6.32 2.22
N ARG A 40 6.53 5.44 3.22
CA ARG A 40 7.19 4.13 3.23
C ARG A 40 6.90 3.34 1.94
N LEU A 41 5.62 3.23 1.55
CA LEU A 41 5.24 2.49 0.33
C LEU A 41 5.67 3.20 -0.95
N GLY A 42 5.63 4.53 -0.99
CA GLY A 42 6.12 5.30 -2.15
C GLY A 42 7.62 5.14 -2.36
N ARG A 43 8.39 5.04 -1.26
CA ARG A 43 9.84 4.81 -1.30
C ARG A 43 10.22 3.41 -1.80
N LEU A 44 9.40 2.38 -1.55
CA LEU A 44 9.66 1.02 -2.05
C LEU A 44 9.88 0.97 -3.56
N LEU A 45 9.11 1.76 -4.32
CA LEU A 45 9.20 1.82 -5.78
C LEU A 45 10.52 2.39 -6.30
N ARG A 46 11.33 2.98 -5.43
CA ARG A 46 12.61 3.59 -5.76
C ARG A 46 13.81 2.80 -5.21
N CYS A 47 13.56 1.73 -4.45
CA CYS A 47 14.62 0.88 -3.93
C CYS A 47 15.32 0.14 -5.08
N GLN A 48 16.65 0.11 -5.03
CA GLN A 48 17.50 -0.53 -6.05
C GLN A 48 18.21 -1.78 -5.52
N SER A 49 18.05 -2.09 -4.24
CA SER A 49 18.64 -3.25 -3.59
C SER A 49 17.65 -3.85 -2.60
N GLU A 50 17.77 -5.16 -2.38
CA GLU A 50 16.98 -5.89 -1.38
C GLU A 50 17.23 -5.37 0.04
N ALA A 51 18.48 -4.99 0.35
CA ALA A 51 18.81 -4.35 1.62
C ALA A 51 17.99 -3.07 1.86
N ALA A 52 17.85 -2.20 0.84
CA ALA A 52 17.04 -0.99 0.95
C ALA A 52 15.52 -1.27 1.02
N ILE A 53 15.07 -2.40 0.46
CA ILE A 53 13.69 -2.86 0.60
C ILE A 53 13.42 -3.29 2.05
N LEU A 54 14.31 -4.09 2.64
CA LEU A 54 14.19 -4.61 4.01
C LEU A 54 14.34 -3.53 5.09
N GLU A 55 14.83 -2.34 4.75
CA GLU A 55 14.71 -1.16 5.63
C GLU A 55 13.27 -0.61 5.72
N LEU A 56 12.40 -0.99 4.78
CA LEU A 56 11.05 -0.45 4.62
C LEU A 56 9.93 -1.47 4.84
N CYS A 57 10.22 -2.77 4.80
CA CYS A 57 9.26 -3.85 5.04
C CYS A 57 9.89 -4.96 5.88
N ASP A 58 9.07 -5.84 6.45
CA ASP A 58 9.53 -6.85 7.41
C ASP A 58 10.13 -8.08 6.69
N ASP A 59 9.68 -8.38 5.46
CA ASP A 59 10.27 -9.39 4.58
C ASP A 59 10.00 -9.05 3.10
N TYR A 60 10.77 -9.65 2.18
CA TYR A 60 10.60 -9.49 0.74
C TYR A 60 10.84 -10.81 0.00
N SER A 61 9.91 -11.19 -0.88
CA SER A 61 10.05 -12.34 -1.77
C SER A 61 10.40 -11.86 -3.19
N PRO A 62 11.65 -12.02 -3.66
CA PRO A 62 12.03 -11.63 -5.01
C PRO A 62 11.31 -12.43 -6.11
N THR A 63 11.00 -13.71 -5.83
CA THR A 63 10.30 -14.62 -6.75
C THR A 63 8.88 -14.13 -7.03
N GLU A 64 8.17 -13.73 -5.99
CA GLU A 64 6.78 -13.24 -6.09
C GLU A 64 6.69 -11.71 -6.25
N ARG A 65 7.84 -11.02 -6.16
CA ARG A 65 7.94 -9.56 -6.03
C ARG A 65 6.99 -9.02 -4.94
N GLU A 66 6.92 -9.73 -3.82
CA GLU A 66 5.97 -9.47 -2.72
C GLU A 66 6.69 -8.82 -1.53
N PHE A 67 6.16 -7.68 -1.06
CA PHE A 67 6.63 -6.98 0.14
C PHE A 67 5.74 -7.35 1.33
N TYR A 68 6.32 -7.89 2.39
CA TYR A 68 5.59 -8.31 3.59
C TYR A 68 5.68 -7.29 4.73
N PHE A 69 4.55 -7.08 5.41
CA PHE A 69 4.43 -6.23 6.59
C PHE A 69 3.72 -6.99 7.70
N ASP A 70 4.35 -7.09 8.87
CA ASP A 70 3.77 -7.67 10.09
C ASP A 70 2.88 -6.65 10.79
N ARG A 71 1.77 -6.32 10.13
CA ARG A 71 0.89 -5.19 10.43
C ARG A 71 -0.57 -5.56 10.32
N ASN A 72 -1.46 -4.75 10.90
CA ASN A 72 -2.88 -5.09 10.93
C ASN A 72 -3.54 -4.90 9.55
N PRO A 73 -4.03 -5.97 8.89
CA PRO A 73 -4.61 -5.85 7.55
C PRO A 73 -5.87 -4.97 7.49
N ARG A 74 -6.63 -4.88 8.59
CA ARG A 74 -7.83 -4.03 8.63
C ARG A 74 -7.47 -2.55 8.66
N VAL A 75 -6.42 -2.20 9.40
CA VAL A 75 -5.94 -0.81 9.48
C VAL A 75 -5.33 -0.37 8.15
N PHE A 76 -4.64 -1.28 7.46
CA PHE A 76 -4.03 -1.00 6.17
C PHE A 76 -5.01 -0.53 5.09
N LEU A 77 -6.29 -0.91 5.17
CA LEU A 77 -7.32 -0.39 4.26
C LEU A 77 -7.47 1.13 4.37
N CYS A 78 -7.36 1.70 5.58
CA CYS A 78 -7.35 3.15 5.78
C CYS A 78 -6.14 3.81 5.14
N VAL A 79 -4.96 3.15 5.21
CA VAL A 79 -3.74 3.60 4.54
C VAL A 79 -3.91 3.59 3.02
N LEU A 80 -4.42 2.51 2.42
CA LEU A 80 -4.70 2.46 0.98
C LEU A 80 -5.73 3.51 0.54
N ASN A 81 -6.76 3.73 1.34
CA ASN A 81 -7.75 4.76 1.07
C ASN A 81 -7.14 6.17 1.11
N PHE A 82 -6.17 6.43 2.00
CA PHE A 82 -5.43 7.68 2.00
C PHE A 82 -4.70 7.91 0.66
N TYR A 83 -4.06 6.89 0.07
CA TYR A 83 -3.46 7.05 -1.27
C TYR A 83 -4.49 7.37 -2.35
N ARG A 84 -5.76 6.94 -2.20
CA ARG A 84 -6.83 7.20 -3.18
C ARG A 84 -7.49 8.57 -2.98
N THR A 85 -7.72 8.99 -1.75
CA THR A 85 -8.50 10.20 -1.45
C THR A 85 -7.65 11.39 -1.02
N GLY A 86 -6.42 11.15 -0.58
CA GLY A 86 -5.56 12.14 0.08
C GLY A 86 -6.01 12.49 1.51
N ARG A 87 -6.95 11.72 2.10
CA ARG A 87 -7.50 11.95 3.43
C ARG A 87 -7.53 10.65 4.22
N ILE A 88 -7.26 10.73 5.52
CA ILE A 88 -7.37 9.57 6.42
C ILE A 88 -8.82 9.46 6.87
N HIS A 89 -9.46 8.35 6.50
CA HIS A 89 -10.79 7.98 6.97
C HIS A 89 -10.63 6.74 7.86
N MET A 90 -10.82 6.91 9.17
CA MET A 90 -10.85 5.78 10.11
C MET A 90 -12.29 5.29 10.25
N MET A 91 -12.47 3.96 10.24
CA MET A 91 -13.75 3.36 10.62
C MET A 91 -13.94 3.54 12.14
N GLU A 92 -15.18 3.77 12.60
CA GLU A 92 -15.47 4.06 14.02
C GLU A 92 -14.97 2.95 14.97
N GLU A 93 -14.89 1.71 14.48
CA GLU A 93 -14.46 0.54 15.24
C GLU A 93 -12.93 0.39 15.36
N LEU A 94 -12.14 1.25 14.67
CA LEU A 94 -10.68 1.20 14.73
C LEU A 94 -10.14 2.06 15.87
N CYS A 95 -9.30 1.46 16.72
CA CYS A 95 -8.61 2.17 17.79
C CYS A 95 -7.58 3.16 17.22
N ILE A 96 -7.69 4.43 17.61
CA ILE A 96 -6.78 5.52 17.18
C ILE A 96 -5.32 5.21 17.56
N PHE A 97 -5.09 4.64 18.75
CA PHE A 97 -3.75 4.25 19.19
C PHE A 97 -3.17 3.10 18.37
N SER A 98 -4.02 2.18 17.90
CA SER A 98 -3.58 1.14 16.96
C SER A 98 -3.22 1.76 15.62
N PHE A 99 -4.03 2.71 15.13
CA PHE A 99 -3.79 3.39 13.87
C PHE A 99 -2.50 4.21 13.88
N SER A 100 -2.17 4.91 14.97
CA SER A 100 -0.95 5.73 15.04
C SER A 100 0.37 4.93 15.00
N GLN A 101 0.31 3.61 15.20
CA GLN A 101 1.47 2.72 15.17
C GLN A 101 1.68 2.04 13.81
N GLU A 102 0.76 2.27 12.87
CA GLU A 102 0.76 1.76 11.50
C GLU A 102 1.36 2.79 10.54
#